data_AF-K0K9M1-F1
#
_entry.id   AF-K0K9M1-F1
#
_cell.length_a   1.000
_cell.length_b   1.000
_cell.length_c   1.000
_cell.angle_alpha   90.00
_cell.angle_beta   90.00
_cell.angle_gamma   90.00
#
_symmetry.space_group_name_H-M   'P 1'
#
loop_
_entity.id
_entity.type
_entity.pdbx_description
1 polymer ?
#
loop_
_entity_poly.entity_id
_entity_poly.type
_entity_poly.pdbx_seq_one_letter_code
_entity_poly.pdbx_strand_id
1 'polypeptide(L)'
;MSTSQDRARRAHRPPRPKSYRESFRQPYRESFPESYREPYRKTYRESSREPLRAQARRTGPPPRRRRRFLTPARIVLCLVLVLVVTAVVKVVEPTMTPLMTAGLAVALGALPLIVHLLRELREVRTRGAGPWPLVRAAFVLLVVGGAVAYLIAATIDRVTAHEAVVAERLVGPVAGRVGPLEVTVERVDVTDNFTKVTVSAVNRSGLAAKVSVVDSCRLGGEAGAELRLDGFFEVVREKFFLDVPGGGGVVRVTVAFPGTPTDRETVVALGCGSVSWSGSDPRWTGAELTGRPLKVADVRLRAVR
;
A
#
# COMPACT_ATOMS: atom_id res chain seq x y z
N MET A 1 -1.88 31.01 -1.16
CA MET A 1 -0.95 32.17 -1.16
C MET A 1 0.45 31.66 -0.83
N SER A 2 1.49 32.12 -1.55
CA SER A 2 2.93 31.77 -1.43
C SER A 2 3.53 30.82 -2.49
N THR A 3 3.60 31.26 -3.75
CA THR A 3 4.54 30.70 -4.77
C THR A 3 5.05 31.74 -5.79
N SER A 4 5.00 33.05 -5.47
CA SER A 4 5.34 34.12 -6.45
C SER A 4 6.72 34.76 -6.29
N GLN A 5 7.47 34.51 -5.20
CA GLN A 5 8.71 35.29 -4.93
C GLN A 5 10.01 34.65 -5.42
N ASP A 6 10.05 33.35 -5.76
CA ASP A 6 11.31 32.67 -6.12
C ASP A 6 11.72 32.79 -7.60
N ARG A 7 10.86 33.36 -8.47
CA ARG A 7 11.22 33.61 -9.88
C ARG A 7 11.98 34.91 -10.11
N ALA A 8 12.02 35.83 -9.14
CA ALA A 8 12.63 37.15 -9.33
C ALA A 8 14.17 37.17 -9.14
N ARG A 9 14.77 36.16 -8.50
CA ARG A 9 16.22 36.18 -8.15
C ARG A 9 17.17 35.62 -9.20
N ARG A 10 16.71 35.17 -10.37
CA ARG A 10 17.58 34.62 -11.44
C ARG A 10 17.90 35.58 -12.59
N ALA A 11 17.41 36.81 -12.57
CA ALA A 11 17.51 37.73 -13.72
C ALA A 11 18.63 38.79 -13.65
N HIS A 12 19.53 38.76 -12.68
CA HIS A 12 20.64 39.73 -12.59
C HIS A 12 21.99 39.04 -12.46
N ARG A 13 22.48 38.50 -13.57
CA ARG A 13 23.90 38.19 -13.74
C ARG A 13 24.42 39.05 -14.88
N PRO A 14 25.26 40.07 -14.63
CA PRO A 14 25.76 40.92 -15.70
C PRO A 14 26.57 40.07 -16.69
N PRO A 15 26.44 40.31 -18.00
CA PRO A 15 27.25 39.62 -18.99
C PRO A 15 28.72 39.94 -18.71
N ARG A 16 29.54 38.89 -18.48
CA ARG A 16 30.99 39.08 -18.40
C ARG A 16 31.48 39.62 -19.75
N PRO A 17 32.17 40.77 -19.79
CA PRO A 17 32.64 41.34 -21.04
C PRO A 17 33.66 40.39 -21.67
N LYS A 18 33.34 39.86 -22.85
CA LYS A 18 34.23 38.98 -23.62
C LYS A 18 35.42 39.72 -24.25
N SER A 19 35.44 41.06 -24.18
CA SER A 19 36.42 41.91 -24.87
C SER A 19 37.84 41.87 -24.30
N TYR A 20 38.04 41.45 -23.05
CA TYR A 20 39.41 41.39 -22.48
C TYR A 20 40.22 40.18 -22.98
N ARG A 21 39.54 39.12 -23.45
CA ARG A 21 40.22 37.88 -23.87
C ARG A 21 40.73 37.92 -25.32
N GLU A 22 40.21 38.83 -26.13
CA GLU A 22 40.60 38.95 -27.55
C GLU A 22 41.76 39.93 -27.76
N SER A 23 41.86 40.98 -26.95
CA SER A 23 42.90 42.02 -27.06
C SER A 23 44.31 41.52 -26.73
N PHE A 24 44.46 40.51 -25.88
CA PHE A 24 45.78 39.90 -25.59
C PHE A 24 46.18 38.75 -26.52
N ARG A 25 45.28 38.29 -27.39
CA ARG A 25 45.51 37.06 -28.19
C ARG A 25 46.07 37.32 -29.59
N GLN A 26 45.96 38.54 -30.10
CA GLN A 26 46.39 38.89 -31.44
C GLN A 26 47.89 39.27 -31.55
N PRO A 27 48.49 40.12 -30.70
CA PRO A 27 49.86 40.58 -30.96
C PRO A 27 50.94 39.49 -30.75
N TYR A 28 50.62 38.44 -29.97
CA TYR A 28 51.55 37.32 -29.74
C TYR A 28 51.47 36.22 -30.80
N ARG A 29 50.44 36.23 -31.66
CA ARG A 29 50.22 35.18 -32.67
C ARG A 29 51.00 35.42 -33.96
N GLU A 30 51.37 36.68 -34.22
CA GLU A 30 52.01 37.10 -35.48
C GLU A 30 53.53 37.29 -35.37
N SER A 31 54.07 37.35 -34.15
CA SER A 31 55.51 37.59 -33.89
C SER A 31 56.34 36.30 -33.75
N PHE A 32 55.72 35.11 -33.82
CA PHE A 32 56.45 33.84 -33.78
C PHE A 32 56.41 33.15 -35.15
N PRO A 33 57.57 33.00 -35.82
CA PRO A 33 57.68 32.26 -37.08
C PRO A 33 57.12 30.84 -36.94
N GLU A 34 56.33 30.41 -37.91
CA GLU A 34 55.69 29.08 -37.94
C GLU A 34 56.71 27.93 -37.83
N SER A 35 57.96 28.17 -38.26
CA SER A 35 59.08 27.23 -38.17
C SER A 35 59.48 26.84 -36.74
N TYR A 36 59.22 27.68 -35.74
CA TYR A 36 59.47 27.36 -34.32
C TYR A 36 58.25 26.78 -33.61
N ARG A 37 57.07 26.84 -34.24
CA ARG A 37 55.79 26.51 -33.60
C ARG A 37 55.56 25.00 -33.52
N GLU A 38 55.92 24.27 -34.58
CA GLU A 38 55.74 22.82 -34.62
C GLU A 38 56.68 22.03 -33.69
N PRO A 39 57.99 22.33 -33.63
CA PRO A 39 58.90 21.63 -32.73
C PRO A 39 58.46 21.80 -31.27
N TYR A 40 58.20 23.04 -30.84
CA TYR A 40 57.83 23.35 -29.46
C TYR A 40 56.50 22.71 -29.04
N ARG A 41 55.52 22.65 -29.96
CA ARG A 41 54.23 22.01 -29.70
C ARG A 41 54.34 20.49 -29.60
N LYS A 42 55.26 19.85 -30.35
CA LYS A 42 55.57 18.42 -30.19
C LYS A 42 56.26 18.16 -28.86
N THR A 43 57.32 18.89 -28.54
CA THR A 43 58.10 18.69 -27.31
C THR A 43 57.27 18.90 -26.05
N TYR A 44 56.44 19.95 -26.00
CA TYR A 44 55.58 20.21 -24.83
C TYR A 44 54.48 19.16 -24.69
N ARG A 45 53.94 18.64 -25.80
CA ARG A 45 52.87 17.63 -25.79
C ARG A 45 53.41 16.24 -25.41
N GLU A 46 54.65 15.95 -25.74
CA GLU A 46 55.33 14.71 -25.32
C GLU A 46 55.80 14.79 -23.86
N SER A 47 56.44 15.89 -23.45
CA SER A 47 56.92 16.09 -22.07
C SER A 47 55.79 16.13 -21.05
N SER A 48 54.60 16.60 -21.43
CA SER A 48 53.42 16.60 -20.55
C SER A 48 52.75 15.21 -20.47
N ARG A 49 52.89 14.38 -21.50
CA ARG A 49 52.21 13.07 -21.59
C ARG A 49 53.00 11.94 -20.96
N GLU A 50 54.33 12.01 -20.97
CA GLU A 50 55.18 11.02 -20.34
C GLU A 50 55.00 10.87 -18.82
N PRO A 51 54.95 11.94 -18.00
CA PRO A 51 54.74 11.78 -16.56
C PRO A 51 53.37 11.18 -16.24
N LEU A 52 52.33 11.55 -16.99
CA LEU A 52 50.99 10.96 -16.85
C LEU A 52 50.95 9.47 -17.24
N ARG A 53 51.68 9.08 -18.30
CA ARG A 53 51.79 7.67 -18.71
C ARG A 53 52.64 6.85 -17.75
N ALA A 54 53.73 7.42 -17.22
CA ALA A 54 54.56 6.78 -16.22
C ALA A 54 53.82 6.60 -14.89
N GLN A 55 53.03 7.59 -14.49
CA GLN A 55 52.17 7.50 -13.30
C GLN A 55 51.06 6.46 -13.49
N ALA A 56 50.40 6.41 -14.66
CA ALA A 56 49.40 5.40 -14.97
C ALA A 56 49.97 3.96 -15.02
N ARG A 57 51.22 3.79 -15.46
CA ARG A 57 51.91 2.49 -15.42
C ARG A 57 52.26 2.05 -14.00
N ARG A 58 52.56 2.99 -13.10
CA ARG A 58 52.87 2.70 -11.69
C ARG A 58 51.63 2.43 -10.83
N THR A 59 50.48 3.03 -11.16
CA THR A 59 49.28 2.93 -10.31
C THR A 59 48.26 1.89 -10.78
N GLY A 60 48.52 1.18 -11.88
CA GLY A 60 47.55 0.29 -12.50
C GLY A 60 46.36 1.05 -13.10
N PRO A 61 45.49 0.37 -13.89
CA PRO A 61 44.29 0.99 -14.43
C PRO A 61 43.43 1.55 -13.27
N PRO A 62 42.94 2.80 -13.37
CA PRO A 62 42.14 3.39 -12.31
C PRO A 62 40.95 2.47 -12.04
N PRO A 63 40.66 2.13 -10.77
CA PRO A 63 39.58 1.24 -10.44
C PRO A 63 38.31 1.82 -11.05
N ARG A 64 37.79 1.13 -12.08
CA ARG A 64 36.51 1.50 -12.70
C ARG A 64 35.51 1.55 -11.55
N ARG A 65 35.12 2.76 -11.14
CA ARG A 65 34.01 3.02 -10.23
C ARG A 65 32.76 2.46 -10.92
N ARG A 66 32.56 1.14 -10.79
CA ARG A 66 31.27 0.50 -11.05
C ARG A 66 30.35 1.11 -10.01
N ARG A 67 29.67 2.19 -10.39
CA ARG A 67 28.51 2.66 -9.66
C ARG A 67 27.53 1.50 -9.71
N ARG A 68 27.56 0.66 -8.67
CA ARG A 68 26.59 -0.42 -8.46
C ARG A 68 25.31 0.28 -8.06
N PHE A 69 24.64 0.88 -9.05
CA PHE A 69 23.25 1.23 -8.90
C PHE A 69 22.52 -0.06 -8.55
N LEU A 70 21.71 -0.03 -7.49
CA LEU A 70 20.76 -1.09 -7.21
C LEU A 70 20.02 -1.37 -8.52
N THR A 71 20.27 -2.52 -9.14
CA THR A 71 19.59 -2.85 -10.38
C THR A 71 18.09 -2.92 -10.07
N PRO A 72 17.22 -2.42 -10.95
CA PRO A 72 15.76 -2.46 -10.73
C PRO A 72 15.28 -3.87 -10.37
N ALA A 73 15.93 -4.90 -10.92
CA ALA A 73 15.72 -6.30 -10.56
C ALA A 73 15.87 -6.62 -9.05
N ARG A 74 16.82 -5.99 -8.35
CA ARG A 74 17.00 -6.19 -6.90
C ARG A 74 15.92 -5.50 -6.07
N ILE A 75 15.44 -4.35 -6.52
CA ILE A 75 14.31 -3.65 -5.88
C ILE A 75 13.06 -4.52 -5.98
N VAL A 76 12.77 -5.02 -7.19
CA VAL A 76 11.64 -5.92 -7.43
C VAL A 76 11.76 -7.19 -6.59
N LEU A 77 12.95 -7.81 -6.54
CA LEU A 77 13.17 -9.01 -5.72
C LEU A 77 12.89 -8.76 -4.22
N CYS A 78 13.33 -7.64 -3.67
CA CYS A 78 13.05 -7.31 -2.26
C CYS A 78 11.55 -7.10 -2.03
N LEU A 79 10.85 -6.45 -2.97
CA LEU A 79 9.42 -6.20 -2.87
C LEU A 79 8.61 -7.50 -2.92
N VAL A 80 8.99 -8.42 -3.82
CA VAL A 80 8.40 -9.77 -3.91
C VAL A 80 8.65 -10.55 -2.62
N LEU A 81 9.86 -10.50 -2.06
CA LEU A 81 10.19 -11.20 -0.82
C LEU A 81 9.36 -10.69 0.37
N VAL A 82 9.17 -9.37 0.48
CA VAL A 82 8.31 -8.75 1.50
C VAL A 82 6.87 -9.25 1.36
N LEU A 83 6.31 -9.28 0.14
CA LEU A 83 4.96 -9.77 -0.10
C LEU A 83 4.79 -11.24 0.30
N VAL A 84 5.74 -12.11 -0.10
CA VAL A 84 5.70 -13.54 0.24
C VAL A 84 5.77 -13.75 1.74
N VAL A 85 6.69 -13.09 2.44
CA VAL A 85 6.81 -13.18 3.89
C VAL A 85 5.52 -12.71 4.58
N THR A 86 4.96 -11.59 4.15
CA THR A 86 3.71 -11.06 4.73
C THR A 86 2.55 -12.05 4.54
N ALA A 87 2.45 -12.68 3.36
CA ALA A 87 1.45 -13.70 3.10
C ALA A 87 1.63 -14.94 3.99
N VAL A 88 2.87 -15.43 4.15
CA VAL A 88 3.17 -16.59 4.99
C VAL A 88 2.84 -16.31 6.47
N VAL A 89 3.24 -15.16 7.02
CA VAL A 89 2.94 -14.82 8.43
C VAL A 89 1.43 -14.75 8.66
N LYS A 90 0.66 -14.20 7.71
CA LYS A 90 -0.80 -14.13 7.81
C LYS A 90 -1.47 -15.52 7.80
N VAL A 91 -0.89 -16.49 7.09
CA VAL A 91 -1.36 -17.89 7.09
C VAL A 91 -1.01 -18.60 8.39
N VAL A 92 0.18 -18.36 8.94
CA VAL A 92 0.68 -19.06 10.13
C VAL A 92 0.08 -18.52 11.43
N GLU A 93 -0.10 -17.20 11.54
CA GLU A 93 -0.64 -16.54 12.73
C GLU A 93 -1.71 -15.50 12.37
N PRO A 94 -2.96 -15.92 12.15
CA PRO A 94 -4.06 -15.01 11.80
C PRO A 94 -4.39 -14.00 12.92
N THR A 95 -3.89 -14.22 14.14
CA THR A 95 -4.13 -13.37 15.32
C THR A 95 -3.04 -12.33 15.57
N MET A 96 -1.94 -12.35 14.81
CA MET A 96 -0.90 -11.32 14.94
C MET A 96 -1.47 -9.96 14.55
N THR A 97 -1.37 -8.98 15.46
CA THR A 97 -1.79 -7.60 15.16
C THR A 97 -1.13 -7.10 13.87
N PRO A 98 -1.83 -6.34 13.03
CA PRO A 98 -1.32 -5.82 11.76
C PRO A 98 0.00 -5.05 11.91
N LEU A 99 0.22 -4.44 13.09
CA LEU A 99 1.45 -3.77 13.48
C LEU A 99 2.65 -4.74 13.62
N MET A 100 2.44 -5.91 14.22
CA MET A 100 3.48 -6.94 14.36
C MET A 100 3.82 -7.57 13.00
N THR A 101 2.81 -7.89 12.17
CA THR A 101 3.03 -8.44 10.82
C THR A 101 3.75 -7.45 9.92
N ALA A 102 3.36 -6.17 9.94
CA ALA A 102 4.07 -5.12 9.21
C ALA A 102 5.51 -4.94 9.73
N GLY A 103 5.69 -4.93 11.06
CA GLY A 103 7.02 -4.86 11.68
C GLY A 103 7.92 -6.03 11.27
N LEU A 104 7.38 -7.26 11.25
CA LEU A 104 8.10 -8.47 10.87
C LEU A 104 8.39 -8.50 9.37
N ALA A 105 7.46 -8.08 8.53
CA ALA A 105 7.65 -7.96 7.08
C ALA A 105 8.71 -6.91 6.72
N VAL A 106 8.75 -5.78 7.43
CA VAL A 106 9.81 -4.78 7.30
C VAL A 106 11.13 -5.33 7.80
N ALA A 107 11.16 -5.99 8.96
CA ALA A 107 12.39 -6.56 9.51
C ALA A 107 12.99 -7.61 8.57
N LEU A 108 12.15 -8.51 8.04
CA LEU A 108 12.56 -9.58 7.12
C LEU A 108 12.85 -9.06 5.71
N GLY A 109 12.12 -8.05 5.23
CA GLY A 109 12.40 -7.36 3.97
C GLY A 109 13.67 -6.50 4.02
N ALA A 110 13.99 -5.96 5.19
CA ALA A 110 15.20 -5.19 5.42
C ALA A 110 16.43 -6.10 5.61
N LEU A 111 16.29 -7.36 6.03
CA LEU A 111 17.42 -8.27 6.25
C LEU A 111 18.38 -8.39 5.06
N PRO A 112 17.94 -8.62 3.80
CA PRO A 112 18.83 -8.66 2.65
C PRO A 112 19.58 -7.32 2.45
N LEU A 113 18.90 -6.21 2.73
CA LEU A 113 19.43 -4.86 2.59
C LEU A 113 20.45 -4.57 3.70
N ILE A 114 20.17 -4.99 4.93
CA ILE A 114 21.08 -4.93 6.09
C ILE A 114 22.29 -5.82 5.84
N VAL A 115 22.12 -7.05 5.36
CA VAL A 115 23.24 -7.96 5.02
C VAL A 115 24.09 -7.36 3.91
N HIS A 116 23.48 -6.73 2.90
CA HIS A 116 24.22 -6.04 1.85
C HIS A 116 25.00 -4.83 2.40
N LEU A 117 24.35 -4.04 3.27
CA LEU A 117 24.96 -2.88 3.93
C LEU A 117 26.13 -3.30 4.84
N LEU A 118 25.97 -4.40 5.58
CA LEU A 118 27.00 -5.00 6.44
C LEU A 118 28.20 -5.53 5.63
N ARG A 119 27.97 -6.06 4.43
CA ARG A 119 29.05 -6.46 3.51
C ARG A 119 29.82 -5.25 2.97
N GLU A 120 29.12 -4.21 2.49
CA GLU A 120 29.77 -2.97 2.06
C GLU A 120 30.50 -2.27 3.22
N LEU A 121 29.97 -2.40 4.43
CA LEU A 121 30.56 -1.89 5.65
C LEU A 121 31.94 -2.47 5.97
N ARG A 122 32.12 -3.77 5.75
CA ARG A 122 33.42 -4.42 5.93
C ARG A 122 34.46 -3.82 4.99
N GLU A 123 34.05 -3.39 3.80
CA GLU A 123 34.92 -2.74 2.80
C GLU A 123 35.16 -1.24 3.08
N VAL A 124 34.26 -0.55 3.77
CA VAL A 124 34.41 0.87 4.11
C VAL A 124 35.20 1.08 5.39
N ARG A 125 35.08 0.17 6.37
CA ARG A 125 35.81 0.24 7.64
C ARG A 125 37.32 0.14 7.44
N THR A 126 37.77 -0.58 6.40
CA THR A 126 39.19 -0.66 6.01
C THR A 126 39.73 0.65 5.41
N ARG A 127 38.87 1.63 5.10
CA ARG A 127 39.26 2.94 4.54
C ARG A 127 39.19 4.10 5.53
N GLY A 128 38.95 3.85 6.82
CA GLY A 128 38.97 4.89 7.87
C GLY A 128 37.82 5.90 7.80
N ALA A 129 36.76 5.63 7.04
CA ALA A 129 35.57 6.48 7.05
C ALA A 129 34.81 6.30 8.38
N GLY A 130 34.54 7.40 9.08
CA GLY A 130 33.79 7.38 10.35
C GLY A 130 32.36 6.82 10.20
N PRO A 131 31.69 6.46 11.31
CA PRO A 131 30.41 5.73 11.31
C PRO A 131 29.20 6.54 10.81
N TRP A 132 29.38 7.83 10.51
CA TRP A 132 28.30 8.75 10.17
C TRP A 132 27.43 8.37 8.97
N PRO A 133 27.96 7.80 7.87
CA PRO A 133 27.13 7.33 6.76
C PRO A 133 26.16 6.22 7.18
N LEU A 134 26.51 5.42 8.19
CA LEU A 134 25.70 4.31 8.66
C LEU A 134 24.55 4.75 9.53
N VAL A 135 24.83 5.68 10.44
CA VAL A 135 23.79 6.29 11.26
C VAL A 135 22.74 6.91 10.35
N ARG A 136 23.17 7.60 9.26
CA ARG A 136 22.26 8.16 8.27
C ARG A 136 21.49 7.10 7.49
N ALA A 137 22.15 6.05 7.00
CA ALA A 137 21.49 4.99 6.23
C ALA A 137 20.47 4.21 7.09
N ALA A 138 20.85 3.84 8.31
CA ALA A 138 19.97 3.17 9.26
C ALA A 138 18.79 4.07 9.64
N PHE A 139 19.03 5.35 9.93
CA PHE A 139 17.98 6.31 10.24
C PHE A 139 17.00 6.48 9.07
N VAL A 140 17.49 6.63 7.83
CA VAL A 140 16.62 6.74 6.65
C VAL A 140 15.79 5.46 6.47
N LEU A 141 16.40 4.28 6.65
CA LEU A 141 15.70 3.01 6.47
C LEU A 141 14.62 2.79 7.56
N LEU A 142 14.92 3.18 8.80
CA LEU A 142 13.99 3.03 9.93
C LEU A 142 12.85 4.06 9.84
N VAL A 143 13.16 5.32 9.52
CA VAL A 143 12.16 6.39 9.41
C VAL A 143 11.32 6.23 8.15
N VAL A 144 11.94 6.10 6.98
CA VAL A 144 11.20 6.01 5.70
C VAL A 144 10.57 4.63 5.55
N GLY A 145 11.32 3.55 5.83
CA GLY A 145 10.78 2.19 5.75
C GLY A 145 9.69 1.94 6.79
N GLY A 146 9.88 2.41 8.04
CA GLY A 146 8.86 2.33 9.09
C GLY A 146 7.61 3.14 8.74
N ALA A 147 7.77 4.38 8.25
CA ALA A 147 6.62 5.21 7.87
C ALA A 147 5.84 4.62 6.68
N VAL A 148 6.53 4.12 5.65
CA VAL A 148 5.89 3.49 4.48
C VAL A 148 5.15 2.23 4.90
N ALA A 149 5.76 1.37 5.73
CA ALA A 149 5.12 0.15 6.19
C ALA A 149 3.93 0.43 7.10
N TYR A 150 4.02 1.41 8.00
CA TYR A 150 2.90 1.85 8.81
C TYR A 150 1.75 2.37 7.94
N LEU A 151 2.06 3.16 6.91
CA LEU A 151 1.05 3.69 6.00
C LEU A 151 0.40 2.59 5.15
N ILE A 152 1.17 1.59 4.71
CA ILE A 152 0.66 0.40 4.01
C ILE A 152 -0.20 -0.44 4.95
N ALA A 153 0.23 -0.70 6.19
CA ALA A 153 -0.56 -1.46 7.16
C ALA A 153 -1.87 -0.74 7.50
N ALA A 154 -1.82 0.56 7.79
CA ALA A 154 -3.00 1.37 8.06
C ALA A 154 -3.96 1.43 6.86
N THR A 155 -3.44 1.45 5.62
CA THR A 155 -4.29 1.36 4.43
C THR A 155 -4.85 -0.03 4.22
N ILE A 156 -4.10 -1.10 4.50
CA ILE A 156 -4.60 -2.48 4.43
C ILE A 156 -5.68 -2.72 5.50
N ASP A 157 -5.50 -2.24 6.73
CA ASP A 157 -6.50 -2.42 7.80
C ASP A 157 -7.80 -1.70 7.48
N ARG A 158 -7.69 -0.47 6.94
CA ARG A 158 -8.83 0.25 6.36
C ARG A 158 -9.43 -0.56 5.22
N VAL A 159 -8.64 -1.08 4.29
CA VAL A 159 -9.19 -1.78 3.12
C VAL A 159 -9.81 -3.14 3.49
N THR A 160 -9.28 -3.80 4.50
CA THR A 160 -9.73 -5.13 4.92
C THR A 160 -10.72 -5.07 6.06
N ALA A 161 -11.17 -3.88 6.49
CA ALA A 161 -12.00 -3.66 7.67
C ALA A 161 -11.52 -4.45 8.91
N HIS A 162 -10.21 -4.56 9.14
CA HIS A 162 -9.62 -5.21 10.33
C HIS A 162 -9.46 -4.25 11.50
N GLU A 163 -10.12 -3.09 11.45
CA GLU A 163 -10.09 -2.10 12.51
C GLU A 163 -10.64 -2.65 13.83
N ALA A 164 -10.09 -2.13 14.94
CA ALA A 164 -10.58 -2.43 16.27
C ALA A 164 -12.02 -1.92 16.45
N VAL A 165 -12.81 -2.70 17.18
CA VAL A 165 -14.19 -2.33 17.51
C VAL A 165 -14.15 -1.20 18.56
N VAL A 166 -14.77 -0.07 18.22
CA VAL A 166 -14.91 1.09 19.11
C VAL A 166 -16.16 0.93 19.98
N ALA A 167 -17.26 0.47 19.39
CA ALA A 167 -18.52 0.27 20.10
C ALA A 167 -19.33 -0.89 19.52
N GLU A 168 -19.96 -1.67 20.40
CA GLU A 168 -21.00 -2.62 20.02
C GLU A 168 -22.36 -1.96 20.22
N ARG A 169 -23.10 -1.74 19.12
CA ARG A 169 -24.33 -0.95 19.14
C ARG A 169 -25.61 -1.78 19.14
N LEU A 170 -25.56 -3.10 18.94
CA LEU A 170 -26.80 -3.88 18.87
C LEU A 170 -27.51 -3.95 20.25
N VAL A 171 -28.80 -3.60 20.32
CA VAL A 171 -29.58 -3.70 21.58
C VAL A 171 -29.85 -5.16 21.95
N GLY A 172 -30.16 -5.98 20.96
CA GLY A 172 -30.37 -7.42 21.04
C GLY A 172 -30.54 -8.04 19.66
N PRO A 173 -30.47 -9.38 19.54
CA PRO A 173 -30.56 -10.05 18.25
C PRO A 173 -31.88 -9.77 17.54
N VAL A 174 -31.84 -9.56 16.22
CA VAL A 174 -33.03 -9.30 15.42
C VAL A 174 -33.09 -10.30 14.27
N ALA A 175 -34.19 -11.03 14.15
CA ALA A 175 -34.38 -12.05 13.14
C ALA A 175 -35.36 -11.61 12.05
N GLY A 176 -35.01 -11.94 10.80
CA GLY A 176 -35.82 -11.83 9.60
C GLY A 176 -36.03 -13.19 8.95
N ARG A 177 -37.10 -13.32 8.15
CA ARG A 177 -37.36 -14.56 7.40
C ARG A 177 -37.79 -14.26 5.97
N VAL A 178 -37.28 -15.06 5.03
CA VAL A 178 -37.76 -15.13 3.65
C VAL A 178 -37.90 -16.60 3.27
N GLY A 179 -39.15 -17.05 3.15
CA GLY A 179 -39.45 -18.46 2.97
C GLY A 179 -38.87 -19.30 4.12
N PRO A 180 -38.05 -20.33 3.85
CA PRO A 180 -37.44 -21.18 4.87
C PRO A 180 -36.07 -20.67 5.36
N LEU A 181 -35.58 -19.56 4.81
CA LEU A 181 -34.36 -18.90 5.25
C LEU A 181 -34.68 -17.95 6.40
N GLU A 182 -34.06 -18.18 7.55
CA GLU A 182 -34.09 -17.33 8.72
C GLU A 182 -32.72 -16.66 8.90
N VAL A 183 -32.68 -15.34 8.97
CA VAL A 183 -31.44 -14.57 9.13
C VAL A 183 -31.54 -13.77 10.42
N THR A 184 -30.56 -13.93 11.31
CA THR A 184 -30.49 -13.22 12.59
C THR A 184 -29.28 -12.31 12.59
N VAL A 185 -29.48 -11.03 12.87
CA VAL A 185 -28.40 -10.09 13.19
C VAL A 185 -27.98 -10.36 14.63
N GLU A 186 -26.78 -10.90 14.81
CA GLU A 186 -26.24 -11.29 16.12
C GLU A 186 -25.45 -10.14 16.76
N ARG A 187 -24.75 -9.34 15.95
CA ARG A 187 -23.87 -8.27 16.42
C ARG A 187 -23.76 -7.12 15.42
N VAL A 188 -23.64 -5.90 15.93
CA VAL A 188 -23.32 -4.70 15.14
C VAL A 188 -22.18 -3.97 15.83
N ASP A 189 -20.98 -4.12 15.28
CA ASP A 189 -19.75 -3.50 15.76
C ASP A 189 -19.41 -2.29 14.90
N VAL A 190 -19.20 -1.15 15.54
CA VAL A 190 -18.77 0.09 14.90
C VAL A 190 -17.28 0.30 15.16
N THR A 191 -16.52 0.53 14.09
CA THR A 191 -15.11 0.94 14.12
C THR A 191 -15.00 2.40 13.69
N ASP A 192 -13.79 2.93 13.53
CA ASP A 192 -13.60 4.31 13.08
C ASP A 192 -14.16 4.55 11.67
N ASN A 193 -14.00 3.59 10.75
CA ASN A 193 -14.38 3.74 9.35
C ASN A 193 -15.41 2.71 8.86
N PHE A 194 -15.84 1.75 9.69
CA PHE A 194 -16.73 0.66 9.27
C PHE A 194 -17.82 0.35 10.29
N THR A 195 -18.89 -0.21 9.77
CA THR A 195 -19.94 -0.87 10.54
C THR A 195 -19.96 -2.35 10.17
N LYS A 196 -19.55 -3.21 11.10
CA LYS A 196 -19.50 -4.66 10.92
C LYS A 196 -20.77 -5.29 11.48
N VAL A 197 -21.54 -5.95 10.63
CA VAL A 197 -22.77 -6.64 10.99
C VAL A 197 -22.54 -8.14 10.90
N THR A 198 -22.54 -8.81 12.05
CA THR A 198 -22.47 -10.27 12.10
C THR A 198 -23.87 -10.83 12.01
N VAL A 199 -24.10 -11.64 10.99
CA VAL A 199 -25.37 -12.31 10.73
C VAL A 199 -25.19 -13.82 10.80
N SER A 200 -26.18 -14.51 11.37
CA SER A 200 -26.35 -15.95 11.22
C SER A 200 -27.53 -16.25 10.32
N ALA A 201 -27.36 -17.16 9.38
CA ALA A 201 -28.40 -17.62 8.47
C ALA A 201 -28.65 -19.11 8.70
N VAL A 202 -29.92 -19.49 8.80
CA VAL A 202 -30.37 -20.86 8.95
C VAL A 202 -31.39 -21.15 7.87
N ASN A 203 -31.11 -22.14 7.03
CA ASN A 203 -32.02 -22.55 5.98
C ASN A 203 -32.70 -23.87 6.38
N ARG A 204 -34.00 -23.80 6.64
CA ARG A 204 -34.81 -24.94 7.06
C ARG A 204 -35.31 -25.80 5.90
N SER A 205 -35.04 -25.44 4.64
CA SER A 205 -35.39 -26.25 3.48
C SER A 205 -34.40 -27.40 3.27
N GLY A 206 -34.76 -28.36 2.43
CA GLY A 206 -33.83 -29.40 1.98
C GLY A 206 -32.86 -28.94 0.88
N LEU A 207 -33.05 -27.74 0.31
CA LEU A 207 -32.23 -27.20 -0.77
C LEU A 207 -31.22 -26.19 -0.23
N ALA A 208 -30.06 -26.04 -0.86
CA ALA A 208 -29.17 -24.93 -0.53
C ALA A 208 -29.71 -23.59 -1.07
N ALA A 209 -29.50 -22.52 -0.30
CA ALA A 209 -29.81 -21.15 -0.67
C ALA A 209 -28.52 -20.38 -0.93
N LYS A 210 -28.53 -19.50 -1.92
CA LYS A 210 -27.48 -18.53 -2.20
C LYS A 210 -28.05 -17.13 -2.05
N VAL A 211 -27.53 -16.37 -1.09
CA VAL A 211 -27.93 -14.97 -0.87
C VAL A 211 -26.90 -14.06 -1.53
N SER A 212 -27.36 -13.19 -2.45
CA SER A 212 -26.50 -12.14 -2.99
C SER A 212 -26.24 -11.10 -1.90
N VAL A 213 -24.96 -10.92 -1.53
CA VAL A 213 -24.55 -9.91 -0.54
C VAL A 213 -24.12 -8.62 -1.24
N VAL A 214 -23.47 -8.79 -2.39
CA VAL A 214 -22.85 -7.74 -3.20
C VAL A 214 -23.89 -6.83 -3.84
N ASP A 215 -23.63 -5.53 -3.86
CA ASP A 215 -24.46 -4.43 -4.42
C ASP A 215 -25.91 -4.34 -3.91
N SER A 216 -26.26 -5.20 -2.97
CA SER A 216 -27.64 -5.49 -2.63
C SER A 216 -27.89 -5.51 -1.13
N CYS A 217 -26.84 -5.72 -0.32
CA CYS A 217 -26.87 -5.39 1.09
C CYS A 217 -26.70 -3.87 1.29
N ARG A 218 -27.69 -3.28 1.94
CA ARG A 218 -27.80 -1.86 2.25
C ARG A 218 -28.14 -1.73 3.73
N LEU A 219 -27.44 -0.83 4.38
CA LEU A 219 -27.66 -0.51 5.77
C LEU A 219 -28.17 0.93 5.83
N GLY A 220 -29.50 1.09 5.90
CA GLY A 220 -30.19 2.38 5.82
C GLY A 220 -30.54 2.93 7.20
N GLY A 221 -30.03 4.10 7.55
CA GLY A 221 -30.42 4.83 8.76
C GLY A 221 -31.71 5.64 8.58
N GLU A 222 -32.36 6.00 9.70
CA GLU A 222 -33.59 6.82 9.69
C GLU A 222 -33.41 8.18 9.02
N ALA A 223 -32.20 8.75 9.04
CA ALA A 223 -31.89 10.04 8.43
C ALA A 223 -31.72 9.97 6.89
N GLY A 224 -31.93 8.79 6.28
CA GLY A 224 -31.71 8.55 4.85
C GLY A 224 -30.24 8.35 4.47
N ALA A 225 -29.33 8.29 5.45
CA ALA A 225 -27.97 7.85 5.21
C ALA A 225 -27.97 6.35 4.88
N GLU A 226 -27.49 5.99 3.69
CA GLU A 226 -27.42 4.60 3.24
C GLU A 226 -25.95 4.18 3.15
N LEU A 227 -25.53 3.23 3.99
CA LEU A 227 -24.22 2.61 3.86
C LEU A 227 -24.35 1.42 2.89
N ARG A 228 -23.55 1.44 1.83
CA ARG A 228 -23.52 0.40 0.80
C ARG A 228 -22.20 -0.33 0.83
N LEU A 229 -22.23 -1.63 0.53
CA LEU A 229 -21.02 -2.33 0.15
C LEU A 229 -20.62 -1.87 -1.25
N ASP A 230 -19.68 -0.92 -1.32
CA ASP A 230 -19.10 -0.52 -2.59
C ASP A 230 -18.11 -1.59 -3.06
N GLY A 231 -18.24 -2.03 -4.32
CA GLY A 231 -17.58 -3.21 -4.88
C GLY A 231 -16.05 -3.21 -4.90
N PHE A 232 -15.38 -2.12 -4.53
CA PHE A 232 -13.92 -2.11 -4.42
C PHE A 232 -13.41 -3.08 -3.34
N PHE A 233 -14.13 -3.25 -2.23
CA PHE A 233 -13.77 -4.19 -1.17
C PHE A 233 -14.10 -5.65 -1.50
N GLU A 234 -14.87 -5.88 -2.57
CA GLU A 234 -15.39 -7.19 -2.95
C GLU A 234 -14.44 -7.97 -3.85
N VAL A 235 -13.65 -7.29 -4.69
CA VAL A 235 -12.64 -7.95 -5.55
C VAL A 235 -11.60 -8.71 -4.70
N VAL A 236 -11.38 -8.27 -3.45
CA VAL A 236 -10.39 -8.87 -2.54
C VAL A 236 -11.03 -9.87 -1.57
N ARG A 237 -12.36 -9.89 -1.42
CA ARG A 237 -13.08 -10.76 -0.46
C ARG A 237 -13.89 -11.81 -1.21
N GLU A 238 -13.30 -12.99 -1.30
CA GLU A 238 -13.60 -14.12 -2.19
C GLU A 238 -15.02 -14.70 -2.32
N LYS A 239 -16.09 -14.12 -1.75
CA LYS A 239 -17.44 -14.71 -1.95
C LYS A 239 -18.52 -13.65 -2.14
N PHE A 240 -18.96 -13.53 -3.40
CA PHE A 240 -20.09 -12.71 -3.80
C PHE A 240 -21.44 -13.21 -3.26
N PHE A 241 -21.48 -14.49 -2.86
CA PHE A 241 -22.68 -15.18 -2.42
C PHE A 241 -22.47 -15.82 -1.05
N LEU A 242 -23.47 -15.69 -0.19
CA LEU A 242 -23.57 -16.47 1.03
C LEU A 242 -24.27 -17.79 0.70
N ASP A 243 -23.50 -18.88 0.66
CA ASP A 243 -24.03 -20.24 0.51
C ASP A 243 -24.56 -20.73 1.87
N VAL A 244 -25.88 -20.88 2.00
CA VAL A 244 -26.55 -21.40 3.18
C VAL A 244 -27.06 -22.82 2.88
N PRO A 245 -26.42 -23.87 3.42
CA PRO A 245 -26.82 -25.25 3.16
C PRO A 245 -28.23 -25.50 3.67
N GLY A 246 -28.97 -26.36 2.98
CA GLY A 246 -30.23 -26.88 3.49
C GLY A 246 -30.03 -27.75 4.74
N GLY A 247 -31.13 -28.09 5.41
CA GLY A 247 -31.14 -29.01 6.55
C GLY A 247 -30.90 -28.36 7.92
N GLY A 248 -31.02 -27.03 8.01
CA GLY A 248 -30.96 -26.29 9.28
C GLY A 248 -29.55 -25.96 9.77
N GLY A 249 -28.53 -26.10 8.93
CA GLY A 249 -27.17 -25.66 9.24
C GLY A 249 -27.11 -24.15 9.47
N VAL A 250 -26.42 -23.72 10.54
CA VAL A 250 -26.19 -22.30 10.84
C VAL A 250 -24.91 -21.83 10.15
N VAL A 251 -25.03 -20.81 9.30
CA VAL A 251 -23.88 -20.15 8.67
C VAL A 251 -23.73 -18.76 9.26
N ARG A 252 -22.55 -18.45 9.80
CA ARG A 252 -22.23 -17.12 10.32
C ARG A 252 -21.32 -16.36 9.38
N VAL A 253 -21.66 -15.11 9.08
CA VAL A 253 -20.84 -14.21 8.28
C VAL A 253 -20.86 -12.81 8.88
N THR A 254 -19.73 -12.12 8.79
CA THR A 254 -19.62 -10.71 9.16
C THR A 254 -19.48 -9.88 7.90
N VAL A 255 -20.42 -8.95 7.72
CA VAL A 255 -20.47 -8.02 6.59
C VAL A 255 -19.99 -6.65 7.07
N ALA A 256 -18.98 -6.07 6.43
CA ALA A 256 -18.47 -4.76 6.82
C ALA A 256 -18.91 -3.69 5.82
N PHE A 257 -19.72 -2.74 6.28
CA PHE A 257 -20.16 -1.57 5.54
C PHE A 257 -19.18 -0.41 5.77
N PRO A 258 -18.66 0.24 4.72
CA PRO A 258 -17.88 1.47 4.88
C PRO A 258 -18.75 2.59 5.44
N GLY A 259 -18.22 3.31 6.40
CA GLY A 259 -18.91 4.36 7.15
C GLY A 259 -19.50 3.88 8.48
N THR A 260 -19.96 4.84 9.27
CA THR A 260 -20.54 4.62 10.59
C THR A 260 -21.93 5.28 10.66
N PRO A 261 -22.95 4.61 11.22
CA PRO A 261 -24.22 5.25 11.52
C PRO A 261 -23.98 6.35 12.56
N THR A 262 -24.74 7.44 12.46
CA THR A 262 -24.56 8.57 13.38
C THR A 262 -24.86 8.13 14.82
N ASP A 263 -24.26 8.80 15.81
CA ASP A 263 -24.47 8.45 17.23
C ASP A 263 -25.94 8.57 17.68
N ARG A 264 -26.72 9.36 16.93
CA ARG A 264 -28.15 9.60 17.15
C ARG A 264 -29.05 8.55 16.50
N GLU A 265 -28.57 7.77 15.54
CA GLU A 265 -29.37 6.74 14.88
C GLU A 265 -29.61 5.56 15.82
N THR A 266 -30.88 5.34 16.16
CA THR A 266 -31.31 4.24 17.02
C THR A 266 -31.93 3.08 16.25
N VAL A 267 -32.22 3.26 14.96
CA VAL A 267 -32.77 2.22 14.10
C VAL A 267 -32.06 2.25 12.76
N VAL A 268 -31.70 1.07 12.28
CA VAL A 268 -31.07 0.89 10.98
C VAL A 268 -31.67 -0.32 10.30
N ALA A 269 -32.10 -0.18 9.05
CA ALA A 269 -32.67 -1.27 8.27
C ALA A 269 -31.56 -2.00 7.51
N LEU A 270 -31.42 -3.31 7.78
CA LEU A 270 -30.58 -4.18 6.96
C LEU A 270 -31.44 -4.85 5.89
N GLY A 271 -31.24 -4.47 4.64
CA GLY A 271 -31.83 -5.15 3.48
C GLY A 271 -30.72 -5.76 2.64
N CYS A 272 -30.84 -7.04 2.29
CA CYS A 272 -29.95 -7.72 1.36
C CYS A 272 -30.70 -8.16 0.10
N GLY A 273 -29.96 -8.48 -0.96
CA GLY A 273 -30.51 -8.72 -2.30
C GLY A 273 -31.41 -9.93 -2.45
N SER A 274 -31.51 -10.38 -3.70
CA SER A 274 -32.27 -11.57 -4.05
C SER A 274 -31.65 -12.81 -3.41
N VAL A 275 -32.52 -13.68 -2.92
CA VAL A 275 -32.18 -15.06 -2.54
C VAL A 275 -32.45 -15.93 -3.76
N SER A 276 -31.51 -16.82 -4.09
CA SER A 276 -31.69 -17.85 -5.11
C SER A 276 -31.52 -19.24 -4.47
N TRP A 277 -32.22 -20.23 -5.00
CA TRP A 277 -32.26 -21.59 -4.44
C TRP A 277 -31.67 -22.55 -5.47
N SER A 278 -30.81 -23.47 -5.04
CA SER A 278 -30.28 -24.51 -5.94
C SER A 278 -31.22 -25.71 -5.95
N GLY A 279 -31.94 -25.90 -7.06
CA GLY A 279 -32.82 -27.06 -7.28
C GLY A 279 -34.31 -26.69 -7.36
N SER A 280 -35.14 -27.70 -7.64
CA SER A 280 -36.60 -27.59 -7.64
C SER A 280 -37.16 -28.36 -6.44
N ASP A 281 -37.70 -27.65 -5.45
CA ASP A 281 -38.48 -28.29 -4.38
C ASP A 281 -39.96 -28.27 -4.84
N PRO A 282 -40.61 -29.43 -5.00
CA PRO A 282 -41.99 -29.51 -5.48
C PRO A 282 -43.00 -28.81 -4.57
N ARG A 283 -42.61 -28.45 -3.34
CA ARG A 283 -43.46 -27.71 -2.39
C ARG A 283 -43.53 -26.22 -2.65
N TRP A 284 -42.69 -25.67 -3.53
CA TRP A 284 -42.58 -24.23 -3.74
C TRP A 284 -42.82 -23.91 -5.21
N THR A 285 -43.68 -22.92 -5.47
CA THR A 285 -43.84 -22.41 -6.83
C THR A 285 -42.70 -21.44 -7.12
N GLY A 286 -42.15 -21.45 -8.35
CA GLY A 286 -41.01 -20.59 -8.72
C GLY A 286 -41.25 -19.08 -8.48
N ALA A 287 -42.51 -18.66 -8.41
CA ALA A 287 -42.94 -17.30 -8.09
C ALA A 287 -42.68 -16.88 -6.63
N GLU A 288 -42.57 -17.82 -5.70
CA GLU A 288 -42.25 -17.54 -4.29
C GLU A 288 -40.74 -17.40 -4.04
N LEU A 289 -39.93 -17.98 -4.92
CA LEU A 289 -38.49 -18.17 -4.71
C LEU A 289 -37.60 -17.15 -5.44
N THR A 290 -38.14 -16.38 -6.40
CA THR A 290 -37.32 -15.48 -7.24
C THR A 290 -37.71 -14.01 -7.05
N GLY A 291 -36.69 -13.17 -6.79
CA GLY A 291 -36.79 -11.72 -6.96
C GLY A 291 -37.33 -10.90 -5.78
N ARG A 292 -37.67 -11.51 -4.63
CA ARG A 292 -38.04 -10.73 -3.44
C ARG A 292 -36.78 -10.23 -2.71
N PRO A 293 -36.66 -8.93 -2.42
CA PRO A 293 -35.56 -8.43 -1.59
C PRO A 293 -35.70 -9.00 -0.17
N LEU A 294 -34.59 -9.48 0.38
CA LEU A 294 -34.52 -9.93 1.76
C LEU A 294 -34.42 -8.69 2.67
N LYS A 295 -35.58 -8.16 3.09
CA LYS A 295 -35.60 -7.25 4.25
C LYS A 295 -35.41 -8.11 5.49
N VAL A 296 -34.24 -8.03 6.12
CA VAL A 296 -33.93 -8.83 7.30
C VAL A 296 -34.76 -8.29 8.47
N ALA A 297 -34.51 -7.07 8.90
CA ALA A 297 -35.31 -6.40 9.92
C ALA A 297 -34.90 -4.94 10.08
N ASP A 298 -35.71 -4.21 10.84
CA ASP A 298 -35.33 -2.92 11.42
C ASP A 298 -34.53 -3.22 12.71
N VAL A 299 -33.23 -2.94 12.67
CA VAL A 299 -32.27 -3.25 13.73
C VAL A 299 -32.21 -2.08 14.71
N ARG A 300 -32.50 -2.33 16.00
CA ARG A 300 -32.39 -1.31 17.04
C ARG A 300 -30.95 -1.21 17.55
N LEU A 301 -30.42 0.01 17.51
CA LEU A 301 -29.09 0.37 17.99
C LEU A 301 -29.16 1.11 19.32
N ARG A 302 -28.18 0.85 20.20
CA ARG A 302 -27.89 1.65 21.38
C ARG A 302 -27.26 2.97 20.92
N ALA A 303 -27.73 4.07 21.52
CA ALA A 303 -27.08 5.36 21.39
C ALA A 303 -25.69 5.30 22.04
N VAL A 304 -24.68 5.82 21.35
CA VAL A 304 -23.35 6.04 21.93
C VAL A 304 -23.43 7.35 22.71
N ARG A 305 -23.08 7.32 23.99
CA ARG A 305 -23.03 8.51 24.85
C ARG A 305 -21.64 9.11 24.85
#